data_AF-A0A660SAN5-F1
#
_entry.id   AF-A0A660SAN5-F1
#
_cell.length_a   1.000
_cell.length_b   1.000
_cell.length_c   1.000
_cell.angle_alpha   90.00
_cell.angle_beta   90.00
_cell.angle_gamma   90.00
#
_symmetry.space_group_name_H-M   'P 1'
#
loop_
_entity.id
_entity.type
_entity.pdbx_description
1 polymer ?
#
loop_
_entity_poly.entity_id
_entity_poly.type
_entity_poly.pdbx_seq_one_letter_code
_entity_poly.pdbx_strand_id
1 'polypeptide(L)'
;MKRTFLVLTIVAVTVLSFTGCETSYITAGKVYLQQSNFPKAMEQFKQEIQAEPTKANGYLWAAKTYAYMQKYDSCAIFLDKAMKVDKEGAEKDLNADRGNWWLYYHDAAVQLITKDNDIDMGIKRLERAIEIQPESVKSYNILGYAYSLKKDYKKMVEAYKKAISMNKNDLQAYVNLGQYYINVGKYNDALIYLKQAEKIDPDMAKIYYLEGVAYFGLKKSKDAINSYKRAVDLYEKNNDKKAAKDVYFNVALTYMKMKQHKDAIPYLQKVLEVDDQDKDALMNLGICYINTKEYKKALPIFDKLIQLDPKNLDAYTNRGIVKKQLGDIKGAMKDIKKGTGL
;
A
#
# COMPACT_ATOMS: atom_id res chain seq x y z
N MET A 1 -26.44 -20.88 59.30
CA MET A 1 -25.57 -19.76 58.90
C MET A 1 -24.13 -20.28 58.79
N LYS A 2 -23.55 -20.22 57.58
CA LYS A 2 -22.12 -20.38 57.16
C LYS A 2 -21.22 -21.48 57.75
N ARG A 3 -20.63 -22.29 56.84
CA ARG A 3 -19.20 -22.73 56.74
C ARG A 3 -19.05 -23.62 55.48
N THR A 4 -18.57 -23.13 54.33
CA THR A 4 -17.19 -23.17 53.77
C THR A 4 -16.41 -24.49 53.89
N PHE A 5 -16.15 -25.14 52.73
CA PHE A 5 -14.93 -25.83 52.20
C PHE A 5 -15.37 -26.94 51.20
N LEU A 6 -15.24 -26.73 49.87
CA LEU A 6 -14.14 -27.17 48.97
C LEU A 6 -14.02 -28.70 48.84
N VAL A 7 -14.22 -29.26 47.64
CA VAL A 7 -13.24 -30.10 46.90
C VAL A 7 -13.79 -30.39 45.49
N LEU A 8 -12.87 -30.26 44.53
CA LEU A 8 -12.96 -30.54 43.09
C LEU A 8 -13.66 -31.86 42.76
N THR A 9 -14.69 -31.81 41.90
CA THR A 9 -15.14 -32.97 41.13
C THR A 9 -14.48 -32.94 39.77
N ILE A 10 -13.60 -33.91 39.55
CA ILE A 10 -13.00 -34.30 38.28
C ILE A 10 -14.14 -34.51 37.27
N VAL A 11 -14.18 -33.68 36.22
CA VAL A 11 -15.06 -33.92 35.07
C VAL A 11 -14.45 -35.08 34.29
N ALA A 12 -15.07 -36.26 34.45
CA ALA A 12 -14.75 -37.44 33.68
C ALA A 12 -15.03 -37.17 32.20
N VAL A 13 -13.97 -37.25 31.40
CA VAL A 13 -14.01 -37.25 29.93
C VAL A 13 -14.62 -38.58 29.50
N THR A 14 -15.89 -38.59 29.09
CA THR A 14 -16.47 -39.68 28.31
C THR A 14 -16.07 -39.48 26.85
N VAL A 15 -15.01 -40.20 26.47
CA VAL A 15 -14.66 -40.46 25.08
C VAL A 15 -15.71 -41.40 24.50
N LEU A 16 -16.57 -40.88 23.62
CA LEU A 16 -17.29 -41.69 22.65
C LEU A 16 -16.60 -41.49 21.30
N SER A 17 -15.78 -42.48 20.96
CA SER A 17 -15.02 -42.63 19.73
C SER A 17 -15.95 -42.81 18.53
N PHE A 18 -15.65 -42.18 17.39
CA PHE A 18 -15.67 -42.86 16.08
C PHE A 18 -14.68 -42.19 15.10
N THR A 19 -13.81 -43.03 14.53
CA THR A 19 -12.77 -42.82 13.49
C THR A 19 -11.39 -42.31 13.95
N GLY A 20 -10.42 -43.25 14.06
CA GLY A 20 -8.97 -42.99 14.21
C GLY A 20 -8.53 -42.71 15.65
N CYS A 21 -7.73 -43.58 16.27
CA CYS A 21 -7.25 -43.37 17.64
C CYS A 21 -6.26 -42.20 17.66
N GLU A 22 -6.64 -41.05 18.21
CA GLU A 22 -5.74 -39.92 18.45
C GLU A 22 -4.71 -40.33 19.53
N THR A 23 -3.42 -40.04 19.29
CA THR A 23 -2.38 -40.36 20.26
C THR A 23 -2.56 -39.56 21.57
N SER A 24 -1.91 -40.02 22.65
CA SER A 24 -1.91 -39.30 23.92
C SER A 24 -1.31 -37.89 23.78
N TYR A 25 -0.31 -37.72 22.91
CA TYR A 25 0.34 -36.43 22.66
C TYR A 25 -0.57 -35.46 21.92
N ILE A 26 -1.28 -35.92 20.88
CA ILE A 26 -2.28 -35.09 20.18
C ILE A 26 -3.37 -34.62 21.14
N THR A 27 -3.91 -35.53 21.94
CA THR A 27 -4.96 -35.21 22.92
C THR A 27 -4.47 -34.18 23.95
N ALA A 28 -3.30 -34.40 24.55
CA ALA A 28 -2.71 -33.47 25.52
C ALA A 28 -2.40 -32.09 24.88
N GLY A 29 -1.86 -32.08 23.67
CA GLY A 29 -1.55 -30.85 22.94
C GLY A 29 -2.80 -30.00 22.67
N LYS A 30 -3.92 -30.62 22.27
CA LYS A 30 -5.20 -29.92 22.08
C LYS A 30 -5.74 -29.30 23.38
N VAL A 31 -5.62 -30.00 24.51
CA VAL A 31 -6.02 -29.47 25.83
C VAL A 31 -5.19 -28.22 26.17
N TYR A 32 -3.87 -28.25 25.95
CA TYR A 32 -3.04 -27.06 26.17
C TYR A 32 -3.37 -25.91 25.21
N LEU A 33 -3.73 -26.21 23.96
CA LEU A 33 -4.21 -25.18 23.01
C LEU A 33 -5.49 -24.50 23.50
N GLN A 34 -6.46 -25.26 24.01
CA GLN A 34 -7.69 -24.69 24.58
C GLN A 34 -7.41 -23.78 25.77
N GLN A 35 -6.36 -24.07 26.53
CA GLN A 35 -5.88 -23.23 27.64
C GLN A 35 -5.01 -22.05 27.18
N SER A 36 -4.83 -21.85 25.87
CA SER A 36 -3.89 -20.88 25.29
C SER A 36 -2.44 -21.05 25.75
N ASN A 37 -2.06 -22.25 26.20
CA ASN A 37 -0.70 -22.58 26.61
C ASN A 37 0.10 -23.11 25.40
N PHE A 38 0.42 -22.19 24.47
CA PHE A 38 1.08 -22.52 23.21
C PHE A 38 2.44 -23.22 23.37
N PRO A 39 3.32 -22.86 24.34
CA PRO A 39 4.58 -23.56 24.53
C PRO A 39 4.39 -25.04 24.86
N LYS A 40 3.50 -25.37 25.81
CA LYS A 40 3.22 -26.77 26.18
C LYS A 40 2.51 -27.53 25.06
N ALA A 41 1.57 -26.88 24.37
CA ALA A 41 0.93 -27.49 23.20
C ALA A 41 1.96 -27.87 22.12
N MET A 42 2.87 -26.94 21.80
CA MET A 42 3.93 -27.16 20.82
C MET A 42 4.89 -28.28 21.26
N GLU A 43 5.20 -28.40 22.54
CA GLU A 43 6.01 -29.50 23.08
C GLU A 43 5.34 -30.86 22.81
N GLN A 44 4.04 -30.98 23.08
CA GLN A 44 3.29 -32.22 22.82
C GLN A 44 3.24 -32.55 21.32
N PHE A 45 3.00 -31.57 20.45
CA PHE A 45 2.99 -31.81 19.00
C PHE A 45 4.38 -32.14 18.45
N LYS A 46 5.46 -31.65 19.05
CA LYS A 46 6.82 -32.07 18.70
C LYS A 46 7.10 -33.52 19.12
N GLN A 47 6.63 -33.95 20.29
CA GLN A 47 6.72 -35.35 20.72
C GLN A 47 5.94 -36.26 19.77
N GLU A 48 4.76 -35.82 19.33
CA GLU A 48 3.99 -36.54 18.30
C GLU A 48 4.77 -36.66 16.98
N ILE A 49 5.37 -35.57 16.48
CA ILE A 49 6.17 -35.60 15.26
C ILE A 49 7.37 -36.55 15.40
N GLN A 50 7.96 -36.67 16.59
CA GLN A 50 9.04 -37.62 16.84
C GLN A 50 8.56 -39.07 16.85
N ALA A 51 7.37 -39.32 17.40
CA ALA A 51 6.77 -40.65 17.47
C ALA A 51 6.26 -41.13 16.10
N GLU A 52 5.62 -40.24 15.34
CA GLU A 52 4.99 -40.54 14.05
C GLU A 52 5.44 -39.53 12.96
N PRO A 53 6.74 -39.51 12.58
CA PRO A 53 7.29 -38.49 11.69
C PRO A 53 6.76 -38.52 10.27
N THR A 54 6.13 -39.62 9.86
CA THR A 54 5.55 -39.82 8.53
C THR A 54 4.07 -39.48 8.45
N LYS A 55 3.39 -39.13 9.56
CA LYS A 55 1.97 -38.77 9.54
C LYS A 55 1.77 -37.25 9.55
N ALA A 56 0.73 -36.76 8.89
CA ALA A 56 0.45 -35.33 8.79
C ALA A 56 0.03 -34.69 10.14
N ASN A 57 -0.68 -35.44 10.99
CA ASN A 57 -1.39 -34.91 12.17
C ASN A 57 -0.54 -34.05 13.09
N GLY A 58 0.64 -34.52 13.51
CA GLY A 58 1.52 -33.77 14.40
C GLY A 58 1.98 -32.43 13.80
N TYR A 59 2.31 -32.43 12.51
CA TYR A 59 2.71 -31.22 11.78
C TYR A 59 1.54 -30.23 11.62
N LEU A 60 0.34 -30.73 11.33
CA LEU A 60 -0.86 -29.90 11.20
C LEU A 60 -1.21 -29.19 12.51
N TRP A 61 -1.16 -29.90 13.64
CA TRP A 61 -1.43 -29.28 14.94
C TRP A 61 -0.33 -28.31 15.39
N ALA A 62 0.93 -28.59 15.07
CA ALA A 62 2.01 -27.62 15.22
C ALA A 62 1.77 -26.36 14.38
N ALA A 63 1.34 -26.52 13.11
CA ALA A 63 0.98 -25.39 12.25
C ALA A 63 -0.18 -24.56 12.84
N LYS A 64 -1.27 -25.20 13.27
CA LYS A 64 -2.40 -24.51 13.95
C LYS A 64 -1.92 -23.73 15.18
N THR A 65 -1.01 -24.31 15.97
CA THR A 65 -0.42 -23.63 17.13
C THR A 65 0.32 -22.36 16.71
N TYR A 66 1.14 -22.41 15.67
CA TYR A 66 1.81 -21.22 15.13
C TYR A 66 0.83 -20.18 14.58
N ALA A 67 -0.27 -20.61 13.95
CA ALA A 67 -1.33 -19.72 13.50
C ALA A 67 -1.99 -18.97 14.67
N TYR A 68 -2.31 -19.66 15.78
CA TYR A 68 -2.82 -19.00 17.00
C TYR A 68 -1.84 -17.99 17.59
N MET A 69 -0.54 -18.23 17.44
CA MET A 69 0.52 -17.29 17.83
C MET A 69 0.76 -16.17 16.80
N GLN A 70 0.00 -16.11 15.70
CA GLN A 70 0.20 -15.19 14.57
C GLN A 70 1.59 -15.28 13.93
N LYS A 71 2.21 -16.47 13.99
CA LYS A 71 3.50 -16.77 13.35
C LYS A 71 3.26 -17.51 12.04
N TYR A 72 2.78 -16.78 11.04
CA TYR A 72 2.25 -17.38 9.81
C TYR A 72 3.31 -18.05 8.93
N ASP A 73 4.53 -17.51 8.85
CA ASP A 73 5.61 -18.19 8.11
C ASP A 73 5.97 -19.56 8.73
N SER A 74 6.08 -19.62 10.07
CA SER A 74 6.26 -20.90 10.77
C SER A 74 5.07 -21.84 10.55
N CYS A 75 3.83 -21.33 10.58
CA CYS A 75 2.65 -22.12 10.25
C CYS A 75 2.77 -22.73 8.85
N ALA A 76 3.09 -21.92 7.83
CA ALA A 76 3.23 -22.37 6.45
C ALA A 76 4.33 -23.43 6.27
N ILE A 77 5.46 -23.29 6.96
CA ILE A 77 6.54 -24.29 6.95
C ILE A 77 6.07 -25.65 7.47
N PHE A 78 5.31 -25.67 8.56
CA PHE A 78 4.79 -26.93 9.11
C PHE A 78 3.70 -27.53 8.24
N LEU A 79 2.92 -26.70 7.53
CA LEU A 79 1.97 -27.19 6.53
C LEU A 79 2.65 -27.84 5.33
N ASP A 80 3.72 -27.24 4.81
CA ASP A 80 4.50 -27.84 3.73
C ASP A 80 5.06 -29.19 4.16
N LYS A 81 5.54 -29.30 5.41
CA LYS A 81 6.04 -30.56 5.97
C LYS A 81 4.94 -31.60 6.05
N ALA A 82 3.75 -31.25 6.54
CA ALA A 82 2.59 -32.15 6.58
C ALA A 82 2.28 -32.71 5.18
N MET A 83 2.20 -31.83 4.17
CA MET A 83 1.95 -32.21 2.77
C MET A 83 3.05 -33.09 2.18
N LYS A 84 4.30 -32.89 2.60
CA LYS A 84 5.45 -33.65 2.12
C LYS A 84 5.47 -35.08 2.67
N VAL A 85 5.12 -35.26 3.94
CA VAL A 85 5.22 -36.57 4.62
C VAL A 85 3.98 -37.44 4.39
N ASP A 86 2.80 -36.83 4.32
CA ASP A 86 1.52 -37.51 4.20
C ASP A 86 0.52 -36.59 3.52
N LYS A 87 0.57 -36.59 2.18
CA LYS A 87 -0.25 -35.73 1.35
C LYS A 87 -1.74 -36.04 1.51
N GLU A 88 -2.13 -37.31 1.48
CA GLU A 88 -3.55 -37.71 1.57
C GLU A 88 -4.14 -37.41 2.94
N GLY A 89 -3.41 -37.70 4.02
CA GLY A 89 -3.83 -37.36 5.38
C GLY A 89 -3.91 -35.85 5.59
N ALA A 90 -2.91 -35.10 5.10
CA ALA A 90 -2.95 -33.65 5.12
C ALA A 90 -4.14 -33.12 4.32
N GLU A 91 -4.36 -33.57 3.08
CA GLU A 91 -5.48 -33.13 2.24
C GLU A 91 -6.85 -33.48 2.83
N LYS A 92 -6.97 -34.61 3.52
CA LYS A 92 -8.20 -34.98 4.23
C LYS A 92 -8.54 -33.98 5.34
N ASP A 93 -7.57 -33.64 6.19
CA ASP A 93 -7.75 -32.64 7.24
C ASP A 93 -7.91 -31.22 6.66
N LEU A 94 -7.18 -30.89 5.58
CA LEU A 94 -7.30 -29.64 4.85
C LEU A 94 -8.69 -29.48 4.22
N ASN A 95 -9.28 -30.58 3.73
CA ASN A 95 -10.61 -30.59 3.13
C ASN A 95 -11.73 -30.43 4.18
N ALA A 96 -11.50 -30.88 5.42
CA ALA A 96 -12.43 -30.71 6.52
C ALA A 96 -12.44 -29.26 7.09
N ASP A 97 -11.33 -28.52 6.97
CA ASP A 97 -11.12 -27.19 7.55
C ASP A 97 -10.71 -26.15 6.46
N ARG A 98 -11.21 -26.32 5.21
CA ARG A 98 -10.81 -25.52 4.02
C ARG A 98 -10.88 -24.01 4.23
N GLY A 99 -11.71 -23.54 5.16
CA GLY A 99 -11.97 -22.13 5.40
C GLY A 99 -10.73 -21.30 5.79
N ASN A 100 -9.74 -21.89 6.47
CA ASN A 100 -8.70 -21.12 7.16
C ASN A 100 -7.26 -21.33 6.63
N TRP A 101 -6.96 -22.41 5.92
CA TRP A 101 -5.57 -22.74 5.57
C TRP A 101 -4.98 -21.89 4.45
N TRP A 102 -5.74 -21.63 3.40
CA TRP A 102 -5.31 -20.69 2.35
C TRP A 102 -5.04 -19.30 2.96
N LEU A 103 -5.78 -18.94 4.02
CA LEU A 103 -5.59 -17.69 4.74
C LEU A 103 -4.25 -17.67 5.50
N TYR A 104 -3.81 -18.78 6.09
CA TYR A 104 -2.48 -18.81 6.71
C TYR A 104 -1.35 -18.67 5.69
N TYR A 105 -1.47 -19.29 4.52
CA TYR A 105 -0.51 -19.06 3.43
C TYR A 105 -0.57 -17.62 2.91
N HIS A 106 -1.77 -17.05 2.79
CA HIS A 106 -1.98 -15.64 2.43
C HIS A 106 -1.32 -14.70 3.46
N ASP A 107 -1.58 -14.89 4.75
CA ASP A 107 -1.05 -14.05 5.82
C ASP A 107 0.47 -14.21 5.96
N ALA A 108 0.99 -15.43 5.78
CA ALA A 108 2.43 -15.68 5.70
C ALA A 108 3.05 -14.90 4.54
N ALA A 109 2.41 -14.92 3.37
CA ALA A 109 2.90 -14.15 2.23
C ALA A 109 2.89 -12.65 2.48
N VAL A 110 1.81 -12.12 3.06
CA VAL A 110 1.71 -10.70 3.42
C VAL A 110 2.83 -10.32 4.38
N GLN A 111 3.09 -11.13 5.40
CA GLN A 111 4.21 -10.92 6.32
C GLN A 111 5.55 -10.90 5.58
N LEU A 112 5.83 -11.92 4.76
CA LEU A 112 7.10 -12.05 4.04
C LEU A 112 7.35 -10.87 3.10
N ILE A 113 6.32 -10.42 2.37
CA ILE A 113 6.42 -9.32 1.42
C ILE A 113 6.58 -7.97 2.13
N THR A 114 5.83 -7.74 3.22
CA THR A 114 5.73 -6.40 3.83
C THR A 114 6.73 -6.15 4.95
N LYS A 115 7.09 -7.19 5.72
CA LYS A 115 7.99 -7.07 6.88
C LYS A 115 9.37 -7.61 6.59
N ASP A 116 9.44 -8.79 5.99
CA ASP A 116 10.70 -9.52 5.84
C ASP A 116 11.39 -9.22 4.50
N ASN A 117 10.67 -8.55 3.58
CA ASN A 117 11.09 -8.21 2.21
C ASN A 117 11.52 -9.45 1.38
N ASP A 118 11.05 -10.64 1.74
CA ASP A 118 11.24 -11.88 0.99
C ASP A 118 10.07 -12.08 0.01
N ILE A 119 10.14 -11.31 -1.08
CA ILE A 119 9.08 -11.27 -2.09
C ILE A 119 8.96 -12.62 -2.81
N ASP A 120 10.07 -13.33 -3.02
CA ASP A 120 10.08 -14.61 -3.73
C ASP A 120 9.39 -15.71 -2.93
N MET A 121 9.68 -15.81 -1.64
CA MET A 121 8.96 -16.75 -0.77
C MET A 121 7.50 -16.32 -0.62
N GLY A 122 7.22 -15.02 -0.49
CA GLY A 122 5.85 -14.51 -0.44
C GLY A 122 5.01 -14.91 -1.66
N ILE A 123 5.58 -14.83 -2.87
CA ILE A 123 4.91 -15.28 -4.10
C ILE A 123 4.59 -16.78 -4.04
N LYS A 124 5.57 -17.62 -3.64
CA LYS A 124 5.34 -19.07 -3.48
C LYS A 124 4.21 -19.37 -2.49
N ARG A 125 4.14 -18.62 -1.38
CA ARG A 125 3.07 -18.74 -0.39
C ARG A 125 1.70 -18.35 -0.98
N LEU A 126 1.63 -17.29 -1.80
CA LEU A 126 0.38 -16.90 -2.48
C LEU A 126 -0.05 -17.92 -3.55
N GLU A 127 0.89 -18.43 -4.33
CA GLU A 127 0.62 -19.50 -5.30
C GLU A 127 0.01 -20.71 -4.60
N ARG A 128 0.56 -21.09 -3.43
CA ARG A 128 -0.01 -22.16 -2.60
C ARG A 128 -1.40 -21.82 -2.05
N ALA A 129 -1.62 -20.59 -1.59
CA ALA A 129 -2.94 -20.13 -1.15
C ALA A 129 -3.97 -20.22 -2.27
N ILE A 130 -3.58 -19.88 -3.50
CA ILE A 130 -4.44 -19.92 -4.70
C ILE A 130 -4.69 -21.36 -5.16
N GLU A 131 -3.70 -22.27 -5.06
CA GLU A 131 -3.93 -23.69 -5.32
C GLU A 131 -5.01 -24.29 -4.40
N ILE A 132 -5.04 -23.87 -3.13
CA ILE A 132 -6.02 -24.33 -2.15
C ILE A 132 -7.38 -23.65 -2.36
N GLN A 133 -7.39 -22.32 -2.60
CA GLN A 133 -8.59 -21.53 -2.85
C GLN A 133 -8.43 -20.73 -4.16
N PRO A 134 -8.75 -21.34 -5.32
CA PRO A 134 -8.56 -20.73 -6.63
C PRO A 134 -9.35 -19.44 -6.87
N GLU A 135 -10.40 -19.19 -6.08
CA GLU A 135 -11.27 -18.03 -6.17
C GLU A 135 -10.90 -16.91 -5.18
N SER A 136 -9.72 -16.99 -4.55
CA SER A 136 -9.27 -16.03 -3.54
C SER A 136 -8.85 -14.68 -4.13
N VAL A 137 -9.82 -13.77 -4.32
CA VAL A 137 -9.61 -12.38 -4.78
C VAL A 137 -8.49 -11.68 -4.02
N LYS A 138 -8.48 -11.81 -2.68
CA LYS A 138 -7.44 -11.22 -1.81
C LYS A 138 -6.04 -11.71 -2.19
N SER A 139 -5.87 -13.01 -2.42
CA SER A 139 -4.56 -13.59 -2.75
C SER A 139 -4.07 -13.12 -4.11
N TYR A 140 -4.95 -13.02 -5.12
CA TYR A 140 -4.56 -12.45 -6.41
C TYR A 140 -4.19 -10.96 -6.33
N ASN A 141 -4.83 -10.18 -5.45
CA ASN A 141 -4.44 -8.78 -5.24
C ASN A 141 -3.04 -8.64 -4.65
N ILE A 142 -2.72 -9.42 -3.62
CA ILE A 142 -1.38 -9.42 -3.05
C ILE A 142 -0.36 -9.99 -4.04
N LEU A 143 -0.73 -10.98 -4.84
CA LEU A 143 0.13 -11.55 -5.87
C LEU A 143 0.46 -10.52 -6.96
N GLY A 144 -0.54 -9.76 -7.41
CA GLY A 144 -0.34 -8.64 -8.33
C GLY A 144 0.60 -7.58 -7.73
N TYR A 145 0.45 -7.28 -6.44
CA TYR A 145 1.33 -6.34 -5.74
C TYR A 145 2.77 -6.87 -5.66
N ALA A 146 2.96 -8.14 -5.30
CA ALA A 146 4.27 -8.77 -5.23
C ALA A 146 4.99 -8.75 -6.60
N TYR A 147 4.27 -9.08 -7.68
CA TYR A 147 4.82 -9.00 -9.04
C TYR A 147 5.14 -7.57 -9.47
N SER A 148 4.38 -6.56 -9.00
CA SER A 148 4.70 -5.14 -9.20
C SER A 148 6.04 -4.76 -8.56
N LEU A 149 6.31 -5.21 -7.32
CA LEU A 149 7.59 -4.98 -6.64
C LEU A 149 8.75 -5.65 -7.39
N LYS A 150 8.53 -6.85 -7.95
CA LYS A 150 9.49 -7.53 -8.82
C LYS A 150 9.64 -6.92 -10.21
N LYS A 151 8.81 -5.94 -10.57
CA LYS A 151 8.70 -5.36 -11.92
C LYS A 151 8.34 -6.40 -13.00
N ASP A 152 7.76 -7.55 -12.61
CA ASP A 152 7.16 -8.49 -13.55
C ASP A 152 5.74 -8.03 -13.89
N TYR A 153 5.69 -7.02 -14.76
CA TYR A 153 4.44 -6.33 -15.06
C TYR A 153 3.45 -7.21 -15.81
N LYS A 154 3.92 -8.24 -16.52
CA LYS A 154 3.04 -9.18 -17.22
C LYS A 154 2.23 -9.99 -16.20
N LYS A 155 2.92 -10.65 -15.25
CA LYS A 155 2.25 -11.45 -14.22
C LYS A 155 1.41 -10.60 -13.26
N MET A 156 1.86 -9.36 -12.97
CA MET A 156 1.08 -8.41 -12.19
C MET A 156 -0.28 -8.10 -12.85
N VAL A 157 -0.29 -7.79 -14.15
CA VAL A 157 -1.55 -7.52 -14.88
C VAL A 157 -2.44 -8.75 -14.93
N GLU A 158 -1.86 -9.94 -15.17
CA GLU A 158 -2.61 -11.20 -15.15
C GLU A 158 -3.28 -11.45 -13.79
N ALA A 159 -2.56 -11.25 -12.68
CA ALA A 159 -3.09 -11.43 -11.33
C ALA A 159 -4.24 -10.45 -11.02
N TYR A 160 -4.09 -9.15 -11.30
CA TYR A 160 -5.19 -8.19 -11.06
C TYR A 160 -6.38 -8.41 -11.99
N LYS A 161 -6.16 -8.82 -13.25
CA LYS A 161 -7.28 -9.19 -14.14
C LYS A 161 -8.02 -10.43 -13.64
N LYS A 162 -7.31 -11.41 -13.07
CA LYS A 162 -7.95 -12.55 -12.39
C LYS A 162 -8.78 -12.09 -11.20
N ALA A 163 -8.23 -11.24 -10.32
CA ALA A 163 -8.96 -10.63 -9.21
C ALA A 163 -10.29 -9.99 -9.67
N ILE A 164 -10.23 -9.13 -10.71
CA ILE A 164 -11.39 -8.46 -11.30
C ILE A 164 -12.39 -9.44 -11.92
N SER A 165 -11.91 -10.52 -12.57
CA SER A 165 -12.79 -11.50 -13.20
C SER A 165 -13.64 -12.27 -12.18
N MET A 166 -13.14 -12.45 -10.96
CA MET A 166 -13.84 -13.09 -9.85
C MET A 166 -14.70 -12.10 -9.06
N ASN A 167 -14.20 -10.88 -8.86
CA ASN A 167 -14.96 -9.80 -8.23
C ASN A 167 -14.86 -8.52 -9.07
N LYS A 168 -15.94 -8.23 -9.79
CA LYS A 168 -16.05 -7.02 -10.64
C LYS A 168 -16.05 -5.71 -9.85
N ASN A 169 -16.20 -5.77 -8.52
CA ASN A 169 -16.17 -4.62 -7.61
C ASN A 169 -14.84 -4.53 -6.84
N ASP A 170 -13.78 -5.17 -7.31
CA ASP A 170 -12.45 -5.07 -6.69
C ASP A 170 -11.78 -3.72 -6.97
N LEU A 171 -12.09 -2.74 -6.13
CA LEU A 171 -11.57 -1.38 -6.22
C LEU A 171 -10.03 -1.34 -6.29
N GLN A 172 -9.36 -2.14 -5.46
CA GLN A 172 -7.90 -2.11 -5.35
C GLN A 172 -7.24 -2.59 -6.64
N ALA A 173 -7.76 -3.64 -7.27
CA ALA A 173 -7.26 -4.13 -8.55
C ALA A 173 -7.40 -3.08 -9.67
N TYR A 174 -8.54 -2.39 -9.76
CA TYR A 174 -8.74 -1.32 -10.75
C TYR A 174 -7.78 -0.15 -10.53
N VAL A 175 -7.62 0.33 -9.29
CA VAL A 175 -6.71 1.44 -8.96
C VAL A 175 -5.26 1.06 -9.27
N ASN A 176 -4.84 -0.15 -8.93
CA ASN A 176 -3.47 -0.62 -9.18
C ASN A 176 -3.17 -0.78 -10.67
N LEU A 177 -4.11 -1.31 -11.47
CA LEU A 177 -3.97 -1.34 -12.93
C LEU A 177 -3.93 0.08 -13.52
N GLY A 178 -4.81 0.98 -13.06
CA GLY A 178 -4.81 2.38 -13.49
C GLY A 178 -3.47 3.06 -13.24
N GLN A 179 -2.92 2.92 -12.03
CA GLN A 179 -1.59 3.43 -11.68
C GLN A 179 -0.48 2.82 -12.54
N TYR A 180 -0.52 1.51 -12.76
CA TYR A 180 0.45 0.84 -13.61
C TYR A 180 0.45 1.41 -15.04
N TYR A 181 -0.74 1.53 -15.65
CA TYR A 181 -0.86 2.05 -17.01
C TYR A 181 -0.42 3.51 -17.13
N ILE A 182 -0.60 4.33 -16.08
CA ILE A 182 0.02 5.66 -16.00
C ILE A 182 1.54 5.57 -16.05
N ASN A 183 2.14 4.69 -15.23
CA ASN A 183 3.60 4.57 -15.12
C ASN A 183 4.26 4.12 -16.43
N VAL A 184 3.58 3.29 -17.23
CA VAL A 184 4.06 2.88 -18.57
C VAL A 184 3.61 3.81 -19.70
N GLY A 185 3.03 4.97 -19.39
CA GLY A 185 2.62 5.98 -20.36
C GLY A 185 1.37 5.66 -21.18
N LYS A 186 0.64 4.60 -20.83
CA LYS A 186 -0.60 4.17 -21.50
C LYS A 186 -1.82 4.80 -20.83
N TYR A 187 -1.93 6.12 -20.95
CA TYR A 187 -2.91 6.90 -20.21
C TYR A 187 -4.38 6.59 -20.56
N ASN A 188 -4.69 6.25 -21.82
CA ASN A 188 -6.06 5.85 -22.18
C ASN A 188 -6.47 4.53 -21.51
N ASP A 189 -5.56 3.55 -21.45
CA ASP A 189 -5.81 2.29 -20.73
C ASP A 189 -6.01 2.54 -19.24
N ALA A 190 -5.20 3.43 -18.64
CA ALA A 190 -5.35 3.81 -17.25
C ALA A 190 -6.74 4.36 -16.94
N LEU A 191 -7.25 5.26 -17.78
CA LEU A 191 -8.58 5.86 -17.61
C LEU A 191 -9.70 4.82 -17.69
N ILE A 192 -9.56 3.75 -18.49
CA ILE A 192 -10.56 2.66 -18.52
C ILE A 192 -10.70 2.03 -17.13
N TYR A 193 -9.58 1.68 -16.48
CA TYR A 193 -9.60 1.06 -15.16
C TYR A 193 -10.02 2.05 -14.06
N LEU A 194 -9.53 3.29 -14.11
CA LEU A 194 -9.87 4.32 -13.12
C LEU A 194 -11.36 4.70 -13.19
N LYS A 195 -11.97 4.73 -14.37
CA LYS A 195 -13.41 4.97 -14.53
C LYS A 195 -14.28 3.84 -13.98
N GLN A 196 -13.77 2.61 -13.91
CA GLN A 196 -14.46 1.53 -13.19
C GLN A 196 -14.27 1.66 -11.68
N ALA A 197 -13.05 2.01 -11.23
CA ALA A 197 -12.81 2.31 -9.81
C ALA A 197 -13.73 3.44 -9.30
N GLU A 198 -13.89 4.52 -10.08
CA GLU A 198 -14.77 5.65 -9.74
C GLU A 198 -16.22 5.22 -9.53
N LYS A 199 -16.72 4.27 -10.35
CA LYS A 199 -18.08 3.74 -10.19
C LYS A 199 -18.25 2.92 -8.92
N ILE A 200 -17.18 2.26 -8.46
CA ILE A 200 -17.20 1.43 -7.25
C ILE A 200 -17.12 2.32 -6.02
N ASP A 201 -16.22 3.30 -6.02
CA ASP A 201 -16.05 4.27 -4.94
C ASP A 201 -15.83 5.69 -5.48
N PRO A 202 -16.90 6.51 -5.58
CA PRO A 202 -16.84 7.88 -6.09
C PRO A 202 -16.27 8.90 -5.09
N ASP A 203 -15.96 8.49 -3.85
CA ASP A 203 -15.41 9.36 -2.81
C ASP A 203 -13.91 9.09 -2.54
N MET A 204 -13.28 8.17 -3.28
CA MET A 204 -11.84 7.91 -3.18
C MET A 204 -11.01 8.94 -3.95
N ALA A 205 -10.49 9.94 -3.23
CA ALA A 205 -9.67 11.03 -3.77
C ALA A 205 -8.51 10.57 -4.68
N LYS A 206 -7.87 9.44 -4.34
CA LYS A 206 -6.74 8.87 -5.12
C LYS A 206 -7.12 8.57 -6.57
N ILE A 207 -8.35 8.14 -6.84
CA ILE A 207 -8.81 7.83 -8.20
C ILE A 207 -8.73 9.09 -9.06
N TYR A 208 -9.33 10.18 -8.59
CA TYR A 208 -9.36 11.47 -9.29
C TYR A 208 -7.97 12.08 -9.45
N TYR A 209 -7.08 11.90 -8.47
CA TYR A 209 -5.68 12.29 -8.61
C TYR A 209 -5.03 11.54 -9.80
N LEU A 210 -5.19 10.22 -9.87
CA LEU A 210 -4.62 9.41 -10.96
C LEU A 210 -5.25 9.73 -12.32
N GLU A 211 -6.55 10.00 -12.37
CA GLU A 211 -7.20 10.48 -13.59
C GLU A 211 -6.60 11.82 -14.04
N GLY A 212 -6.34 12.74 -13.11
CA GLY A 212 -5.67 14.00 -13.40
C GLY A 212 -4.28 13.79 -14.01
N VAL A 213 -3.50 12.86 -13.46
CA VAL A 213 -2.18 12.48 -14.01
C VAL A 213 -2.32 11.90 -15.41
N ALA A 214 -3.29 11.01 -15.63
CA ALA A 214 -3.54 10.40 -16.94
C ALA A 214 -3.95 11.46 -17.99
N TYR A 215 -4.89 12.35 -17.66
CA TYR A 215 -5.30 13.43 -18.55
C TYR A 215 -4.16 14.43 -18.82
N PHE A 216 -3.33 14.73 -17.84
CA PHE A 216 -2.15 15.58 -18.02
C PHE A 216 -1.15 14.95 -18.99
N GLY A 217 -0.91 13.64 -18.87
CA GLY A 217 -0.09 12.85 -19.80
C GLY A 217 -0.64 12.85 -21.22
N LEU A 218 -1.96 12.82 -21.38
CA LEU A 218 -2.67 12.99 -22.66
C LEU A 218 -2.68 14.43 -23.18
N LYS A 219 -2.07 15.39 -22.47
CA LYS A 219 -2.10 16.83 -22.76
C LYS A 219 -3.51 17.43 -22.73
N LYS A 220 -4.47 16.76 -22.10
CA LYS A 220 -5.84 17.22 -21.87
C LYS A 220 -5.89 18.05 -20.57
N SER A 221 -5.26 19.22 -20.60
CA SER A 221 -5.00 20.02 -19.40
C SER A 221 -6.27 20.45 -18.64
N LYS A 222 -7.38 20.73 -19.36
CA LYS A 222 -8.67 21.08 -18.73
C LYS A 222 -9.26 19.91 -17.94
N ASP A 223 -9.27 18.72 -18.53
CA ASP A 223 -9.76 17.49 -17.88
C ASP A 223 -8.88 17.14 -16.68
N ALA A 224 -7.56 17.30 -16.82
CA ALA A 224 -6.61 17.09 -15.73
C ALA A 224 -6.91 17.99 -14.53
N ILE A 225 -7.12 19.29 -14.78
CA ILE A 225 -7.46 20.26 -13.74
C ILE A 225 -8.79 19.88 -13.06
N ASN A 226 -9.81 19.47 -13.82
CA ASN A 226 -11.09 19.08 -13.23
C ASN A 226 -10.95 17.86 -12.32
N SER A 227 -10.24 16.82 -12.77
CA SER A 227 -9.97 15.63 -11.96
C SER A 227 -9.12 15.97 -10.73
N TYR A 228 -8.08 16.79 -10.85
CA TYR A 228 -7.29 17.21 -9.70
C TYR A 228 -8.09 18.04 -8.69
N LYS A 229 -8.95 18.96 -9.12
CA LYS A 229 -9.82 19.73 -8.21
C LYS A 229 -10.75 18.80 -7.42
N ARG A 230 -11.36 17.83 -8.10
CA ARG A 230 -12.18 16.81 -7.42
C ARG A 230 -11.39 16.01 -6.40
N ALA A 231 -10.13 15.68 -6.70
CA ALA A 231 -9.24 15.00 -5.74
C ALA A 231 -8.94 15.88 -4.52
N VAL A 232 -8.62 17.16 -4.71
CA VAL A 232 -8.41 18.14 -3.63
C VAL A 232 -9.64 18.21 -2.74
N ASP A 233 -10.82 18.42 -3.30
CA ASP A 233 -12.07 18.57 -2.53
C ASP A 233 -12.29 17.36 -1.60
N LEU A 234 -12.00 16.14 -2.09
CA LEU A 234 -12.12 14.91 -1.31
C LEU A 234 -11.00 14.76 -0.27
N TYR A 235 -9.76 15.11 -0.58
CA TYR A 235 -8.67 15.10 0.41
C TYR A 235 -8.93 16.09 1.55
N GLU A 236 -9.40 17.30 1.25
CA GLU A 236 -9.75 18.29 2.26
C GLU A 236 -10.94 17.85 3.10
N LYS A 237 -11.99 17.30 2.48
CA LYS A 237 -13.13 16.70 3.18
C LYS A 237 -12.69 15.62 4.17
N ASN A 238 -11.65 14.87 3.83
CA ASN A 238 -11.07 13.81 4.66
C ASN A 238 -9.94 14.29 5.59
N ASN A 239 -9.71 15.60 5.69
CA ASN A 239 -8.65 16.24 6.49
C ASN A 239 -7.20 15.82 6.11
N ASP A 240 -6.99 15.27 4.91
CA ASP A 240 -5.66 14.90 4.41
C ASP A 240 -5.00 16.10 3.70
N LYS A 241 -4.60 17.09 4.50
CA LYS A 241 -3.95 18.31 4.00
C LYS A 241 -2.64 18.03 3.27
N LYS A 242 -1.94 16.96 3.64
CA LYS A 242 -0.67 16.59 3.01
C LYS A 242 -0.88 16.07 1.59
N ALA A 243 -1.84 15.16 1.38
CA ALA A 243 -2.18 14.72 0.04
C ALA A 243 -2.76 15.87 -0.80
N ALA A 244 -3.60 16.73 -0.20
CA ALA A 244 -4.13 17.92 -0.88
C ALA A 244 -3.02 18.85 -1.37
N LYS A 245 -1.96 19.08 -0.56
CA LYS A 245 -0.77 19.86 -0.93
C LYS A 245 -0.15 19.38 -2.25
N ASP A 246 0.09 18.08 -2.37
CA ASP A 246 0.70 17.51 -3.59
C ASP A 246 -0.20 17.69 -4.82
N VAL A 247 -1.53 17.61 -4.64
CA VAL A 247 -2.47 17.84 -5.74
C VAL A 247 -2.55 19.32 -6.11
N TYR A 248 -2.53 20.24 -5.14
CA TYR A 248 -2.48 21.68 -5.40
C TYR A 248 -1.29 22.07 -6.28
N PHE A 249 -0.12 21.51 -5.99
CA PHE A 249 1.06 21.73 -6.81
C PHE A 249 0.85 21.26 -8.26
N ASN A 250 0.24 20.09 -8.47
CA ASN A 250 -0.07 19.59 -9.82
C ASN A 250 -1.10 20.43 -10.57
N VAL A 251 -2.10 20.98 -9.88
CA VAL A 251 -3.06 21.94 -10.47
C VAL A 251 -2.32 23.19 -10.94
N ALA A 252 -1.46 23.77 -10.10
CA ALA A 252 -0.67 24.94 -10.43
C ALA A 252 0.24 24.71 -11.64
N LEU A 253 0.99 23.60 -11.65
CA LEU A 253 1.84 23.24 -12.79
C LEU A 253 1.04 23.06 -14.09
N THR A 254 -0.19 22.53 -14.00
CA THR A 254 -1.06 22.38 -15.16
C THR A 254 -1.52 23.74 -15.70
N TYR A 255 -1.91 24.68 -14.83
CA TYR A 255 -2.21 26.05 -15.23
C TYR A 255 -0.99 26.79 -15.82
N MET A 256 0.20 26.62 -15.22
CA MET A 256 1.45 27.20 -15.75
C MET A 256 1.78 26.67 -17.14
N LYS A 257 1.58 25.37 -17.40
CA LYS A 257 1.76 24.76 -18.72
C LYS A 257 0.79 25.34 -19.76
N MET A 258 -0.40 25.75 -19.33
CA MET A 258 -1.37 26.49 -20.15
C MET A 258 -1.07 27.99 -20.26
N LYS A 259 0.04 28.47 -19.68
CA LYS A 259 0.40 29.91 -19.55
C LYS A 259 -0.62 30.73 -18.76
N GLN A 260 -1.48 30.07 -17.99
CA GLN A 260 -2.48 30.68 -17.13
C GLN A 260 -1.89 30.95 -15.73
N HIS A 261 -0.84 31.79 -15.69
CA HIS A 261 -0.09 32.05 -14.45
C HIS A 261 -0.95 32.63 -13.32
N LYS A 262 -1.93 33.47 -13.67
CA LYS A 262 -2.86 34.06 -12.69
C LYS A 262 -3.68 32.98 -11.96
N ASP A 263 -4.12 31.95 -12.68
CA ASP A 263 -4.93 30.86 -12.12
C ASP A 263 -4.08 29.88 -11.30
N ALA A 264 -2.77 29.79 -11.56
CA ALA A 264 -1.85 28.94 -10.79
C ALA A 264 -1.51 29.50 -9.39
N ILE A 265 -1.46 30.83 -9.24
CA ILE A 265 -1.09 31.53 -7.99
C ILE A 265 -1.84 31.02 -6.75
N PRO A 266 -3.19 30.98 -6.72
CA PRO A 266 -3.92 30.55 -5.52
C PRO A 266 -3.57 29.13 -5.09
N TYR A 267 -3.30 28.24 -6.04
CA TYR A 267 -2.91 26.86 -5.73
C TYR A 267 -1.49 26.76 -5.18
N LEU A 268 -0.54 27.55 -5.68
CA LEU A 268 0.82 27.62 -5.10
C LEU A 268 0.80 28.24 -3.69
N GLN A 269 -0.07 29.21 -3.46
CA GLN A 269 -0.28 29.76 -2.11
C GLN A 269 -0.83 28.69 -1.16
N LYS A 270 -1.78 27.87 -1.61
CA LYS A 270 -2.29 26.72 -0.82
C LYS A 270 -1.21 25.69 -0.50
N VAL A 271 -0.26 25.44 -1.41
CA VAL A 271 0.92 24.59 -1.12
C VAL A 271 1.74 25.19 0.03
N LEU A 272 2.00 26.50 -0.02
CA LEU A 272 2.78 27.22 0.99
C LEU A 272 2.05 27.46 2.31
N GLU A 273 0.72 27.39 2.34
CA GLU A 273 -0.07 27.36 3.58
C GLU A 273 0.16 26.06 4.38
N VAL A 274 0.40 24.94 3.67
CA VAL A 274 0.67 23.63 4.30
C VAL A 274 2.15 23.45 4.62
N ASP A 275 3.02 23.91 3.72
CA ASP A 275 4.48 23.85 3.87
C ASP A 275 5.11 25.12 3.33
N ASP A 276 5.38 26.07 4.22
CA ASP A 276 5.85 27.39 3.86
C ASP A 276 7.31 27.42 3.38
N GLN A 277 8.03 26.29 3.47
CA GLN A 277 9.42 26.13 3.04
C GLN A 277 9.57 25.32 1.76
N ASP A 278 8.45 24.96 1.10
CA ASP A 278 8.47 24.25 -0.17
C ASP A 278 9.15 25.09 -1.27
N LYS A 279 10.39 24.71 -1.60
CA LYS A 279 11.26 25.46 -2.52
C LYS A 279 10.71 25.50 -3.93
N ASP A 280 10.08 24.41 -4.38
CA ASP A 280 9.53 24.31 -5.73
C ASP A 280 8.27 25.18 -5.85
N ALA A 281 7.43 25.21 -4.81
CA ALA A 281 6.28 26.10 -4.75
C ALA A 281 6.70 27.59 -4.69
N LEU A 282 7.73 27.94 -3.91
CA LEU A 282 8.28 29.30 -3.88
C LEU A 282 8.82 29.70 -5.26
N MET A 283 9.61 28.85 -5.91
CA MET A 283 10.13 29.10 -7.25
C MET A 283 9.01 29.37 -8.25
N ASN A 284 8.03 28.47 -8.31
CA ASN A 284 6.92 28.55 -9.26
C ASN A 284 5.98 29.74 -8.95
N LEU A 285 5.79 30.10 -7.68
CA LEU A 285 4.99 31.26 -7.29
C LEU A 285 5.69 32.56 -7.70
N GLY A 286 7.00 32.67 -7.48
CA GLY A 286 7.81 33.79 -7.95
C GLY A 286 7.75 33.94 -9.47
N ILE A 287 7.87 32.84 -10.21
CA ILE A 287 7.73 32.82 -11.68
C ILE A 287 6.33 33.26 -12.11
N CYS A 288 5.27 32.80 -11.43
CA CYS A 288 3.91 33.23 -11.73
C CYS A 288 3.75 34.74 -11.53
N TYR A 289 4.26 35.30 -10.43
CA TYR A 289 4.22 36.74 -10.20
C TYR A 289 5.04 37.56 -11.21
N ILE A 290 6.17 37.06 -11.69
CA ILE A 290 6.90 37.68 -12.82
C ILE A 290 5.99 37.75 -14.05
N ASN A 291 5.36 36.63 -14.41
CA ASN A 291 4.52 36.54 -15.61
C ASN A 291 3.23 37.36 -15.50
N THR A 292 2.69 37.57 -14.30
CA THR A 292 1.56 38.47 -14.05
C THR A 292 1.98 39.93 -13.80
N LYS A 293 3.28 40.24 -13.90
CA LYS A 293 3.88 41.57 -13.65
C LYS A 293 3.70 42.08 -12.21
N GLU A 294 3.45 41.19 -11.27
CA GLU A 294 3.31 41.47 -9.84
C GLU A 294 4.68 41.46 -9.13
N TYR A 295 5.64 42.22 -9.66
CA TYR A 295 7.04 42.18 -9.24
C TYR A 295 7.25 42.48 -7.75
N LYS A 296 6.43 43.36 -7.16
CA LYS A 296 6.48 43.67 -5.72
C LYS A 296 6.17 42.45 -4.85
N LYS A 297 5.30 41.53 -5.32
CA LYS A 297 5.00 40.27 -4.63
C LYS A 297 6.05 39.20 -4.92
N ALA A 298 6.66 39.21 -6.11
CA ALA A 298 7.71 38.27 -6.48
C ALA A 298 8.99 38.42 -5.65
N LEU A 299 9.39 39.66 -5.34
CA LEU A 299 10.64 39.96 -4.63
C LEU A 299 10.79 39.21 -3.29
N PRO A 300 9.84 39.32 -2.32
CA PRO A 300 9.96 38.61 -1.05
C PRO A 300 9.92 37.08 -1.19
N ILE A 301 9.29 36.55 -2.25
CA ILE A 301 9.26 35.11 -2.52
C ILE A 301 10.66 34.61 -2.89
N PHE A 302 11.36 35.31 -3.80
CA PHE A 302 12.73 34.95 -4.15
C PHE A 302 13.73 35.23 -3.02
N ASP A 303 13.50 36.25 -2.20
CA ASP A 303 14.31 36.48 -1.00
C ASP A 303 14.19 35.29 -0.02
N LYS A 304 12.97 34.81 0.25
CA LYS A 304 12.74 33.62 1.08
C LYS A 304 13.39 32.37 0.46
N LEU A 305 13.24 32.15 -0.84
CA LEU A 305 13.85 31.01 -1.53
C LEU A 305 15.38 31.02 -1.43
N ILE A 306 16.01 32.19 -1.60
CA ILE A 306 17.48 32.34 -1.45
C ILE A 306 17.93 32.15 -0.01
N GLN A 307 17.12 32.53 0.99
CA GLN A 307 17.43 32.24 2.39
C GLN A 307 17.41 30.72 2.67
N LEU A 308 16.44 30.00 2.11
CA LEU A 308 16.31 28.55 2.25
C LEU A 308 17.30 27.75 1.39
N ASP A 309 17.74 28.33 0.28
CA ASP A 309 18.73 27.75 -0.62
C ASP A 309 19.67 28.82 -1.22
N PRO A 310 20.73 29.20 -0.49
CA PRO A 310 21.69 30.21 -0.94
C PRO A 310 22.50 29.80 -2.18
N LYS A 311 22.38 28.55 -2.66
CA LYS A 311 23.07 28.05 -3.86
C LYS A 311 22.16 28.01 -5.09
N ASN A 312 20.87 28.34 -4.95
CA ASN A 312 19.92 28.31 -6.04
C ASN A 312 20.16 29.47 -7.03
N LEU A 313 20.88 29.17 -8.12
CA LEU A 313 21.25 30.16 -9.14
C LEU A 313 20.04 30.74 -9.89
N ASP A 314 19.01 29.92 -10.14
CA ASP A 314 17.79 30.36 -10.80
C ASP A 314 17.01 31.37 -9.95
N ALA A 315 17.01 31.20 -8.62
CA ALA A 315 16.39 32.14 -7.70
C ALA A 315 17.08 33.51 -7.74
N TYR A 316 18.42 33.55 -7.80
CA TYR A 316 19.17 34.80 -8.01
C TYR A 316 18.86 35.42 -9.36
N THR A 317 18.87 34.64 -10.44
CA THR A 317 18.54 35.13 -11.79
C THR A 317 17.15 35.75 -11.84
N ASN A 318 16.14 35.05 -11.31
CA ASN A 318 14.76 35.54 -11.27
C ASN A 318 14.59 36.75 -10.35
N ARG A 319 15.25 36.79 -9.17
CA ARG A 319 15.25 37.98 -8.32
C ARG A 319 15.90 39.18 -9.01
N GLY A 320 16.96 38.95 -9.77
CA GLY A 320 17.61 39.97 -10.58
C GLY A 320 16.68 40.55 -11.65
N ILE A 321 15.90 39.71 -12.33
CA ILE A 321 14.84 40.14 -13.26
C ILE A 321 13.80 41.00 -12.53
N VAL A 322 13.33 40.56 -11.36
CA VAL A 322 12.35 41.30 -10.54
C VAL A 322 12.89 42.68 -10.12
N LYS A 323 14.13 42.74 -9.60
CA LYS A 323 14.77 43.99 -9.20
C LYS A 323 14.93 44.97 -10.35
N LYS A 324 15.31 44.48 -11.54
CA LYS A 324 15.38 45.30 -12.76
C LYS A 324 14.03 45.92 -13.09
N GLN A 325 12.95 45.14 -13.02
CA GLN A 325 11.59 45.64 -13.29
C GLN A 325 11.10 46.63 -12.22
N LEU A 326 11.62 46.54 -11.00
CA LEU A 326 11.35 47.48 -9.90
C LEU A 326 12.28 48.71 -9.91
N GLY A 327 13.23 48.82 -10.85
CA GLY A 327 14.17 49.94 -10.96
C GLY A 327 15.46 49.82 -10.14
N ASP A 328 15.65 48.74 -9.38
CA ASP A 328 16.91 48.46 -8.67
C ASP A 328 17.93 47.81 -9.60
N ILE A 329 18.52 48.64 -10.48
CA ILE A 329 19.48 48.18 -11.49
C ILE A 329 20.77 47.64 -10.84
N LYS A 330 21.23 48.25 -9.75
CA LYS A 330 22.46 47.82 -9.04
C LYS A 330 22.26 46.44 -8.39
N GLY A 331 21.16 46.24 -7.66
CA GLY A 331 20.83 44.96 -7.07
C GLY A 331 20.56 43.88 -8.11
N ALA A 332 19.92 44.24 -9.23
CA ALA A 332 19.71 43.34 -10.36
C ALA A 332 21.03 42.83 -10.94
N MET A 333 21.99 43.71 -11.23
CA MET A 333 23.31 43.31 -11.75
C MET A 333 24.04 42.37 -10.79
N LYS A 334 23.99 42.66 -9.48
CA LYS A 334 24.61 41.79 -8.46
C LYS A 334 24.00 40.39 -8.47
N ASP A 335 22.67 40.30 -8.52
CA ASP A 335 21.96 39.02 -8.51
C ASP A 335 22.14 38.23 -9.81
N ILE A 336 22.06 38.90 -10.96
CA ILE A 336 22.29 38.26 -12.28
C ILE A 336 23.72 37.75 -12.37
N LYS A 337 24.71 38.53 -11.91
CA LYS A 337 26.10 38.10 -11.83
C LYS A 337 26.22 36.81 -11.01
N LYS A 338 25.66 36.80 -9.79
CA LYS A 338 25.64 35.61 -8.93
C LYS A 338 24.92 34.41 -9.56
N GLY A 339 23.78 34.64 -10.22
CA GLY A 339 22.96 33.59 -10.83
C GLY A 339 23.54 33.01 -12.12
N THR A 340 24.35 33.77 -12.86
CA THR A 340 24.99 33.31 -14.12
C THR A 340 26.41 32.78 -13.91
N GLY A 341 26.99 32.96 -12.72
CA GLY A 341 28.35 32.51 -12.42
C GLY A 341 29.46 33.39 -13.05
N LEU A 342 29.08 34.54 -13.63
CA LEU A 342 29.99 35.59 -14.08
C LEU A 342 30.50 36.40 -12.88
#